data_AF-A0AA95JX46-F1
#
_entry.id   AF-A0AA95JX46-F1
#
_cell.length_a   1.000
_cell.length_b   1.000
_cell.length_c   1.000
_cell.angle_alpha   90.00
_cell.angle_beta   90.00
_cell.angle_gamma   90.00
#
_symmetry.space_group_name_H-M   'P 1'
#
loop_
_entity.id
_entity.type
_entity.pdbx_description
1 polymer ?
#
loop_
_entity_poly.entity_id
_entity_poly.type
_entity_poly.pdbx_seq_one_letter_code
_entity_poly.pdbx_strand_id
1 'polypeptide(L)'
;MKKSILVIVQIIFLTFICGVITSCGNNGNLFSDLPQRDTKQKAEDAINSGDYNTSINLLEPYVSANSSDQQAIGLLSTSYLLAAGINILNMAVSIISSNGNYKNNLQTVLAIMPAASQSNISLVTKAVNTISLVPAGQRNSNQNYMLAIANASLAMLTIKANCLNAAGTISTSLTSAMSTTDAANIYSYLSSAQSTFSSAGISSGSSSGSGILANFINQINSTTGGSNSAKVINFINSQA
;
A
#
# COMPACT_ATOMS: atom_id res chain seq x y z
N MET A 1 58.16 -29.11 -32.06
CA MET A 1 57.98 -28.16 -30.93
C MET A 1 56.54 -27.63 -30.79
N LYS A 2 55.87 -27.15 -31.86
CA LYS A 2 54.49 -26.59 -31.74
C LYS A 2 53.42 -27.59 -31.26
N LYS A 3 53.48 -28.87 -31.64
CA LYS A 3 52.51 -29.90 -31.19
C LYS A 3 52.66 -30.27 -29.71
N SER A 4 53.89 -30.31 -29.19
CA SER A 4 54.16 -30.67 -27.79
C SER A 4 53.70 -29.59 -26.81
N ILE A 5 53.82 -28.31 -27.20
CA ILE A 5 53.35 -27.17 -26.39
C ILE A 5 51.81 -27.14 -26.31
N LEU A 6 51.11 -27.47 -27.40
CA LEU A 6 49.65 -27.50 -27.42
C LEU A 6 49.07 -28.57 -26.47
N VAL A 7 49.72 -29.74 -26.41
CA VAL A 7 49.35 -30.84 -25.50
C VAL A 7 49.58 -30.45 -24.04
N ILE A 8 50.70 -29.78 -23.74
CA ILE A 8 51.01 -29.31 -22.37
C ILE A 8 50.00 -28.25 -21.91
N VAL A 9 49.62 -27.30 -22.78
CA VAL A 9 48.64 -26.27 -22.46
C VAL A 9 47.24 -26.87 -22.24
N GLN A 10 46.83 -27.86 -23.05
CA GLN A 10 45.56 -28.56 -22.86
C GLN A 10 45.53 -29.39 -21.57
N ILE A 11 46.63 -30.05 -21.20
CA ILE A 11 46.72 -30.79 -19.95
C ILE A 11 46.63 -29.82 -18.76
N ILE A 12 47.39 -28.71 -18.75
CA ILE A 12 47.31 -27.70 -17.68
C ILE A 12 45.90 -27.13 -17.53
N PHE A 13 45.22 -26.85 -18.64
CA PHE A 13 43.84 -26.33 -18.63
C PHE A 13 42.85 -27.34 -18.05
N LEU A 14 43.01 -28.63 -18.37
CA LEU A 14 42.15 -29.70 -17.85
C LEU A 14 42.39 -29.97 -16.36
N THR A 15 43.65 -29.92 -15.89
CA THR A 15 43.97 -30.09 -14.46
C THR A 15 43.49 -28.90 -13.63
N PHE A 16 43.56 -27.68 -14.16
CA PHE A 16 43.08 -26.47 -13.48
C PHE A 16 41.54 -26.47 -13.37
N ILE A 17 40.84 -26.83 -14.45
CA ILE A 17 39.38 -26.91 -14.44
C ILE A 17 38.89 -28.06 -13.54
N CYS A 18 39.51 -29.24 -13.58
CA CYS A 18 39.13 -30.34 -12.68
C CYS A 18 39.41 -30.03 -11.20
N GLY A 19 40.49 -29.31 -10.88
CA GLY A 19 40.75 -28.83 -9.52
C GLY A 19 39.72 -27.81 -9.02
N VAL A 20 39.25 -26.92 -9.91
CA VAL A 20 38.19 -25.95 -9.58
C VAL A 20 36.82 -26.62 -9.47
N ILE A 21 36.50 -27.63 -10.29
CA ILE A 21 35.20 -28.33 -10.25
C ILE A 21 35.12 -29.32 -9.08
N THR A 22 36.24 -29.95 -8.66
CA THR A 22 36.24 -30.90 -7.54
C THR A 22 36.53 -30.26 -6.18
N SER A 23 37.12 -29.05 -6.14
CA SER A 23 37.15 -28.19 -4.94
C SER A 23 35.76 -27.60 -4.62
N CYS A 24 34.88 -27.48 -5.62
CA CYS A 24 33.47 -27.13 -5.46
C CYS A 24 32.56 -28.31 -5.06
N GLY A 25 33.14 -29.40 -4.52
CA GLY A 25 32.43 -30.67 -4.35
C GLY A 25 32.21 -31.15 -2.92
N ASN A 26 32.79 -30.54 -1.88
CA ASN A 26 32.66 -31.18 -0.56
C ASN A 26 32.75 -30.33 0.72
N ASN A 27 32.59 -28.99 0.71
CA ASN A 27 32.36 -28.22 1.94
C ASN A 27 31.79 -26.84 1.62
N GLY A 28 30.45 -26.71 1.68
CA GLY A 28 29.74 -25.42 1.66
C GLY A 28 29.80 -24.68 0.32
N ASN A 29 28.64 -24.25 -0.19
CA ASN A 29 28.61 -23.26 -1.26
C ASN A 29 29.47 -22.04 -0.86
N LEU A 30 30.16 -21.39 -1.79
CA LEU A 30 30.83 -20.08 -1.59
C LEU A 30 29.87 -18.96 -1.11
N PHE A 31 28.57 -19.25 -1.06
CA PHE A 31 27.49 -18.41 -0.54
C PHE A 31 26.86 -18.95 0.76
N SER A 32 27.40 -20.02 1.35
CA SER A 32 26.88 -20.64 2.58
C SER A 32 27.06 -19.76 3.82
N ASP A 33 27.96 -18.77 3.76
CA ASP A 33 28.21 -17.77 4.80
C ASP A 33 27.51 -16.42 4.55
N LEU A 34 26.59 -16.33 3.57
CA LEU A 34 25.66 -15.19 3.57
C LEU A 34 24.77 -15.34 4.82
N PRO A 35 24.71 -14.35 5.72
CA PRO A 35 23.88 -14.45 6.92
C PRO A 35 22.47 -14.83 6.51
N GLN A 36 21.94 -15.89 7.12
CA GLN A 36 20.61 -16.38 6.80
C GLN A 36 19.63 -15.23 6.99
N ARG A 37 18.99 -14.78 5.90
CA ARG A 37 18.09 -13.63 5.97
C ARG A 37 16.98 -13.88 6.99
N ASP A 38 16.79 -12.90 7.87
CA ASP A 38 15.71 -12.97 8.85
C ASP A 38 14.33 -12.83 8.17
N THR A 39 13.26 -13.08 8.93
CA THR A 39 11.88 -13.04 8.39
C THR A 39 11.54 -11.66 7.80
N LYS A 40 12.02 -10.57 8.40
CA LYS A 40 11.74 -9.21 7.94
C LYS A 40 12.47 -8.93 6.62
N GLN A 41 13.73 -9.32 6.50
CA GLN A 41 14.52 -9.19 5.26
C GLN A 41 13.93 -10.01 4.12
N LYS A 42 13.48 -11.24 4.37
CA LYS A 42 12.78 -12.05 3.36
C LYS A 42 11.46 -11.43 2.93
N ALA A 43 10.73 -10.85 3.87
CA ALA A 43 9.48 -10.17 3.58
C ALA A 43 9.71 -8.86 2.81
N GLU A 44 10.78 -8.12 3.09
CA GLU A 44 11.22 -6.95 2.34
C GLU A 44 11.63 -7.32 0.91
N ASP A 45 12.37 -8.41 0.71
CA ASP A 45 12.71 -8.90 -0.63
C ASP A 45 11.44 -9.26 -1.43
N ALA A 46 10.47 -9.91 -0.79
CA ALA A 46 9.20 -10.24 -1.40
C ALA A 46 8.38 -9.00 -1.78
N ILE A 47 8.40 -7.94 -0.95
CA ILE A 47 7.81 -6.64 -1.32
C ILE A 47 8.51 -6.06 -2.55
N ASN A 48 9.85 -6.05 -2.56
CA ASN A 48 10.64 -5.48 -3.64
C ASN A 48 10.51 -6.24 -4.97
N SER A 49 10.23 -7.54 -4.91
CA SER A 49 9.95 -8.37 -6.09
C SER A 49 8.48 -8.33 -6.55
N GLY A 50 7.60 -7.66 -5.80
CA GLY A 50 6.16 -7.59 -6.08
C GLY A 50 5.37 -8.82 -5.61
N ASP A 51 5.99 -9.76 -4.90
CA ASP A 51 5.33 -10.92 -4.29
C ASP A 51 4.79 -10.58 -2.88
N TYR A 52 3.75 -9.75 -2.86
CA TYR A 52 3.15 -9.28 -1.60
C TYR A 52 2.50 -10.42 -0.79
N ASN A 53 2.03 -11.48 -1.45
CA ASN A 53 1.43 -12.64 -0.77
C ASN A 53 2.46 -13.40 0.04
N THR A 54 3.66 -13.63 -0.51
CA THR A 54 4.76 -14.24 0.25
C THR A 54 5.16 -13.36 1.43
N SER A 55 5.23 -12.04 1.24
CA SER A 55 5.51 -11.11 2.34
C SER A 55 4.46 -11.20 3.47
N ILE A 56 3.17 -11.21 3.12
CA ILE A 56 2.07 -11.36 4.09
C ILE A 56 2.16 -12.70 4.84
N ASN A 57 2.38 -13.81 4.12
CA ASN A 57 2.48 -15.14 4.71
C ASN A 57 3.65 -15.28 5.70
N LEU A 58 4.74 -14.54 5.48
CA LEU A 58 5.88 -14.48 6.40
C LEU A 58 5.59 -13.61 7.63
N LEU A 59 4.92 -12.47 7.43
CA LEU A 59 4.77 -11.44 8.47
C LEU A 59 3.53 -11.61 9.36
N GLU A 60 2.40 -12.13 8.86
CA GLU A 60 1.20 -12.39 9.67
C GLU A 60 1.49 -13.22 10.95
N PRO A 61 2.11 -14.42 10.85
CA PRO A 61 2.44 -15.20 12.04
C PRO A 61 3.53 -14.53 12.89
N TYR A 62 4.48 -13.82 12.26
CA TYR A 62 5.57 -13.15 12.97
C TYR A 62 5.07 -11.99 13.84
N VAL A 63 4.23 -11.11 13.30
CA VAL A 63 3.64 -9.97 14.04
C VAL A 63 2.70 -10.48 15.12
N SER A 64 1.97 -11.57 14.88
CA SER A 64 1.12 -12.19 15.91
C SER A 64 1.93 -12.66 17.12
N ALA A 65 3.13 -13.22 16.88
CA ALA A 65 4.05 -13.64 17.94
C ALA A 65 4.87 -12.49 18.56
N ASN A 66 5.10 -11.42 17.79
CA ASN A 66 5.96 -10.28 18.15
C ASN A 66 5.20 -8.96 17.96
N SER A 67 4.10 -8.78 18.70
CA SER A 67 3.16 -7.67 18.52
C SER A 67 3.73 -6.28 18.86
N SER A 68 4.93 -6.21 19.42
CA SER A 68 5.66 -4.96 19.67
C SER A 68 6.70 -4.62 18.60
N ASP A 69 6.98 -5.50 17.63
CA ASP A 69 7.93 -5.22 16.55
C ASP A 69 7.30 -4.24 15.54
N GLN A 70 7.57 -2.96 15.77
CA GLN A 70 7.05 -1.86 14.95
C GLN A 70 7.53 -1.92 13.49
N GLN A 71 8.70 -2.48 13.21
CA GLN A 71 9.19 -2.63 11.84
C GLN A 71 8.40 -3.71 11.12
N ALA A 72 8.19 -4.87 11.76
CA ALA A 72 7.38 -5.95 11.20
C ALA A 72 5.92 -5.51 10.97
N ILE A 73 5.34 -4.74 11.90
CA ILE A 73 4.03 -4.12 11.74
C ILE A 73 4.00 -3.18 10.53
N GLY A 74 5.03 -2.33 10.38
CA GLY A 74 5.17 -1.42 9.25
C GLY A 74 5.23 -2.15 7.90
N LEU A 75 6.04 -3.21 7.83
CA LEU A 75 6.18 -4.05 6.65
C LEU A 75 4.87 -4.77 6.31
N LEU A 76 4.22 -5.40 7.29
CA LEU A 76 2.98 -6.15 7.05
C LEU A 76 1.87 -5.23 6.53
N SER A 77 1.76 -4.05 7.13
CA SER A 77 0.80 -3.04 6.70
C SER A 77 1.08 -2.55 5.28
N THR A 78 2.35 -2.37 4.93
CA THR A 78 2.78 -2.02 3.57
C THR A 78 2.42 -3.14 2.59
N SER A 79 2.66 -4.40 2.94
CA SER A 79 2.34 -5.55 2.09
C SER A 79 0.83 -5.65 1.82
N TYR A 80 -0.02 -5.39 2.82
CA TYR A 80 -1.46 -5.34 2.60
C TYR A 80 -1.89 -4.20 1.67
N LEU A 81 -1.34 -2.99 1.84
CA LEU A 81 -1.64 -1.86 0.96
C LEU A 81 -1.21 -2.14 -0.49
N LEU A 82 0.00 -2.65 -0.68
CA LEU A 82 0.52 -2.98 -2.01
C LEU A 82 -0.24 -4.13 -2.66
N ALA A 83 -0.59 -5.17 -1.90
CA ALA A 83 -1.45 -6.27 -2.37
C ALA A 83 -2.84 -5.78 -2.80
N ALA A 84 -3.37 -4.75 -2.14
CA ALA A 84 -4.62 -4.11 -2.54
C ALA A 84 -4.49 -3.18 -3.77
N GLY A 85 -3.27 -2.97 -4.27
CA GLY A 85 -2.97 -2.06 -5.38
C GLY A 85 -2.76 -0.59 -4.96
N ILE A 86 -2.63 -0.30 -3.67
CA ILE A 86 -2.36 1.04 -3.14
C ILE A 86 -0.85 1.29 -3.16
N ASN A 87 -0.33 1.67 -4.34
CA ASN A 87 1.04 2.15 -4.49
C ASN A 87 1.02 3.69 -4.59
N ILE A 88 1.44 4.35 -3.51
CA ILE A 88 1.35 5.82 -3.37
C ILE A 88 2.10 6.56 -4.48
N LEU A 89 3.27 6.07 -4.91
CA LEU A 89 4.05 6.70 -5.99
C LEU A 89 3.29 6.61 -7.31
N ASN A 90 2.80 5.42 -7.65
CA ASN A 90 2.02 5.23 -8.87
C ASN A 90 0.74 6.06 -8.85
N MET A 91 0.04 6.09 -7.72
CA MET A 91 -1.17 6.90 -7.56
C MET A 91 -0.88 8.40 -7.69
N ALA A 92 0.21 8.89 -7.09
CA ALA A 92 0.60 10.30 -7.20
C ALA A 92 0.91 10.68 -8.66
N VAL A 93 1.66 9.83 -9.38
CA VAL A 93 1.95 10.03 -10.81
C VAL A 93 0.66 10.02 -11.63
N SER A 94 -0.25 9.06 -11.39
CA SER A 94 -1.54 8.99 -12.08
C SER A 94 -2.44 10.20 -11.79
N ILE A 95 -2.40 10.76 -10.58
CA ILE A 95 -3.19 11.97 -10.23
C ILE A 95 -2.68 13.16 -11.02
N ILE A 96 -1.36 13.34 -11.10
CA ILE A 96 -0.73 14.41 -11.85
C ILE A 96 -1.04 14.27 -13.35
N SER A 97 -0.93 13.06 -13.91
CA SER A 97 -1.19 12.81 -15.34
C SER A 97 -2.66 12.90 -15.74
N SER A 98 -3.58 12.77 -14.77
CA SER A 98 -5.02 12.78 -15.01
C SER A 98 -5.69 14.12 -14.66
N ASN A 99 -4.91 15.09 -14.18
CA ASN A 99 -5.42 16.38 -13.77
C ASN A 99 -5.97 17.14 -15.00
N GLY A 100 -7.28 17.43 -15.00
CA GLY A 100 -8.00 18.04 -16.12
C GLY A 100 -8.90 17.10 -16.94
N ASN A 101 -8.81 15.78 -16.74
CA ASN A 101 -9.61 14.79 -17.48
C ASN A 101 -10.92 14.40 -16.79
N TYR A 102 -11.11 14.80 -15.53
CA TYR A 102 -12.28 14.47 -14.71
C TYR A 102 -12.97 15.74 -14.20
N LYS A 103 -14.27 15.64 -13.93
CA LYS A 103 -15.13 16.78 -13.54
C LYS A 103 -14.66 17.46 -12.24
N ASN A 104 -14.14 16.69 -11.29
CA ASN A 104 -13.71 17.16 -9.98
C ASN A 104 -12.64 16.23 -9.38
N ASN A 105 -11.99 16.69 -8.31
CA ASN A 105 -10.93 15.95 -7.64
C ASN A 105 -11.40 14.59 -7.08
N LEU A 106 -12.67 14.45 -6.68
CA LEU A 106 -13.19 13.18 -6.18
C LEU A 106 -13.21 12.13 -7.30
N GLN A 107 -13.74 12.48 -8.48
CA GLN A 107 -13.74 11.59 -9.63
C GLN A 107 -12.31 11.23 -10.09
N THR A 108 -11.37 12.19 -10.06
CA THR A 108 -9.95 11.91 -10.35
C THR A 108 -9.39 10.85 -9.39
N VAL A 109 -9.60 11.02 -8.08
CA VAL A 109 -9.09 10.06 -7.08
C VAL A 109 -9.76 8.69 -7.26
N LEU A 110 -11.09 8.64 -7.43
CA LEU A 110 -11.82 7.38 -7.60
C LEU A 110 -11.39 6.60 -8.87
N ALA A 111 -11.06 7.30 -9.94
CA ALA A 111 -10.57 6.68 -11.17
C ALA A 111 -9.20 6.00 -10.99
N ILE A 112 -8.34 6.57 -10.15
CA ILE A 112 -6.95 6.12 -9.94
C ILE A 112 -6.87 5.03 -8.87
N MET A 113 -7.80 5.04 -7.91
CA MET A 113 -7.90 3.97 -6.92
C MET A 113 -8.02 2.60 -7.59
N PRO A 114 -7.47 1.53 -7.01
CA PRO A 114 -7.67 0.18 -7.51
C PRO A 114 -9.16 -0.21 -7.52
N ALA A 115 -9.47 -1.37 -8.12
CA ALA A 115 -10.82 -1.89 -8.12
C ALA A 115 -11.34 -2.05 -6.67
N ALA A 116 -12.58 -1.63 -6.42
CA ALA A 116 -13.20 -1.72 -5.10
C ALA A 116 -13.79 -3.11 -4.84
N SER A 117 -12.96 -4.14 -4.99
CA SER A 117 -13.33 -5.52 -4.66
C SER A 117 -13.35 -5.73 -3.15
N GLN A 118 -14.14 -6.69 -2.69
CA GLN A 118 -14.18 -7.08 -1.27
C GLN A 118 -12.78 -7.49 -0.75
N SER A 119 -11.96 -8.11 -1.61
CA SER A 119 -10.58 -8.49 -1.29
C SER A 119 -9.72 -7.25 -0.98
N ASN A 120 -9.77 -6.24 -1.85
CA ASN A 120 -8.98 -5.02 -1.67
C ASN A 120 -9.41 -4.23 -0.43
N ILE A 121 -10.72 -4.13 -0.19
CA ILE A 121 -11.27 -3.50 1.02
C ILE A 121 -10.80 -4.25 2.27
N SER A 122 -10.83 -5.59 2.26
CA SER A 122 -10.35 -6.43 3.36
C SER A 122 -8.86 -6.22 3.64
N LEU A 123 -8.02 -6.19 2.60
CA LEU A 123 -6.58 -5.94 2.72
C LEU A 123 -6.29 -4.56 3.31
N VAL A 124 -6.94 -3.49 2.82
CA VAL A 124 -6.75 -2.14 3.38
C VAL A 124 -7.26 -2.07 4.82
N THR A 125 -8.36 -2.75 5.14
CA THR A 125 -8.86 -2.85 6.53
C THR A 125 -7.84 -3.55 7.43
N LYS A 126 -7.24 -4.66 6.97
CA LYS A 126 -6.15 -5.33 7.67
C LYS A 126 -4.95 -4.39 7.87
N ALA A 127 -4.60 -3.57 6.88
CA ALA A 127 -3.53 -2.57 7.02
C ALA A 127 -3.83 -1.55 8.12
N VAL A 128 -5.03 -0.95 8.13
CA VAL A 128 -5.44 0.00 9.19
C VAL A 128 -5.34 -0.63 10.58
N ASN A 129 -5.86 -1.85 10.72
CA ASN A 129 -5.84 -2.59 11.99
C ASN A 129 -4.41 -2.94 12.43
N THR A 130 -3.55 -3.34 11.49
CA THR A 130 -2.17 -3.74 11.77
C THR A 130 -1.33 -2.54 12.22
N ILE A 131 -1.41 -1.39 11.53
CA ILE A 131 -0.69 -0.17 11.96
C ILE A 131 -1.20 0.31 13.32
N SER A 132 -2.49 0.12 13.60
CA SER A 132 -3.11 0.49 14.86
C SER A 132 -2.66 -0.36 16.05
N LEU A 133 -1.94 -1.46 15.81
CA LEU A 133 -1.22 -2.18 16.88
C LEU A 133 -0.10 -1.34 17.48
N VAL A 134 0.47 -0.39 16.72
CA VAL A 134 1.40 0.61 17.29
C VAL A 134 0.60 1.72 17.96
N PRO A 135 0.74 1.93 19.29
CA PRO A 135 0.02 2.98 20.00
C PRO A 135 0.28 4.36 19.40
N ALA A 136 -0.72 5.23 19.38
CA ALA A 136 -0.63 6.54 18.73
C ALA A 136 0.57 7.39 19.21
N GLY A 137 0.88 7.38 20.51
CA GLY A 137 2.02 8.10 21.08
C GLY A 137 3.39 7.50 20.77
N GLN A 138 3.45 6.29 20.21
CA GLN A 138 4.69 5.61 19.79
C GLN A 138 4.88 5.61 18.28
N ARG A 139 3.87 6.03 17.51
CA ARG A 139 3.96 6.09 16.04
C ARG A 139 4.87 7.23 15.61
N ASN A 140 5.87 6.91 14.81
CA ASN A 140 6.66 7.91 14.10
C ASN A 140 5.89 8.51 12.91
N SER A 141 6.45 9.56 12.30
CA SER A 141 5.79 10.26 11.18
C SER A 141 5.48 9.35 9.98
N ASN A 142 6.33 8.37 9.67
CA ASN A 142 6.10 7.45 8.55
C ASN A 142 4.94 6.49 8.83
N GLN A 143 4.81 6.00 10.07
CA GLN A 143 3.68 5.16 10.48
C GLN A 143 2.37 5.95 10.49
N ASN A 144 2.40 7.21 10.95
CA ASN A 144 1.24 8.10 10.86
C ASN A 144 0.88 8.38 9.40
N TYR A 145 1.85 8.65 8.53
CA TYR A 145 1.61 8.85 7.10
C TYR A 145 0.95 7.61 6.46
N MET A 146 1.48 6.42 6.73
CA MET A 146 0.93 5.17 6.20
C MET A 146 -0.50 4.90 6.70
N LEU A 147 -0.77 5.15 7.99
CA LEU A 147 -2.13 5.03 8.55
C LEU A 147 -3.10 6.04 7.93
N ALA A 148 -2.64 7.26 7.68
CA ALA A 148 -3.44 8.28 7.03
C ALA A 148 -3.82 7.88 5.59
N ILE A 149 -2.85 7.35 4.84
CA ILE A 149 -3.09 6.80 3.50
C ILE A 149 -4.06 5.62 3.57
N ALA A 150 -3.85 4.66 4.47
CA ALA A 150 -4.72 3.49 4.60
C ALA A 150 -6.17 3.88 4.89
N ASN A 151 -6.40 4.83 5.81
CA ASN A 151 -7.73 5.37 6.10
C ASN A 151 -8.35 6.08 4.89
N ALA A 152 -7.59 6.97 4.23
CA ALA A 152 -8.09 7.68 3.04
C ALA A 152 -8.44 6.70 1.91
N SER A 153 -7.58 5.68 1.68
CA SER A 153 -7.81 4.62 0.71
C SER A 153 -9.05 3.80 1.04
N LEU A 154 -9.28 3.48 2.32
CA LEU A 154 -10.48 2.73 2.73
C LEU A 154 -11.75 3.55 2.45
N ALA A 155 -11.77 4.83 2.79
CA ALA A 155 -12.88 5.72 2.45
C ALA A 155 -13.15 5.75 0.93
N MET A 156 -12.10 5.92 0.12
CA MET A 156 -12.23 5.99 -1.34
C MET A 156 -12.69 4.65 -1.96
N LEU A 157 -12.23 3.50 -1.42
CA LEU A 157 -12.70 2.20 -1.86
C LEU A 157 -14.17 1.98 -1.48
N THR A 158 -14.59 2.39 -0.28
CA THR A 158 -16.00 2.30 0.13
C THR A 158 -16.89 3.17 -0.75
N ILE A 159 -16.48 4.41 -1.07
CA ILE A 159 -17.18 5.25 -2.04
C ILE A 159 -17.23 4.56 -3.40
N LYS A 160 -16.09 4.05 -3.89
CA LYS A 160 -16.01 3.40 -5.19
C LYS A 160 -16.93 2.18 -5.31
N ALA A 161 -17.01 1.35 -4.26
CA ALA A 161 -17.86 0.17 -4.22
C ALA A 161 -19.36 0.51 -4.19
N ASN A 162 -19.75 1.58 -3.50
CA ASN A 162 -21.15 1.90 -3.23
C ASN A 162 -21.73 2.99 -4.14
N CYS A 163 -20.89 3.80 -4.80
CA CYS A 163 -21.35 4.99 -5.52
C CYS A 163 -21.15 4.92 -7.03
N LEU A 164 -20.23 4.10 -7.55
CA LEU A 164 -19.94 4.08 -8.98
C LEU A 164 -20.82 3.07 -9.72
N ASN A 165 -21.29 3.49 -10.90
CA ASN A 165 -21.91 2.57 -11.86
C ASN A 165 -20.84 1.76 -12.63
N ALA A 166 -21.29 0.85 -13.51
CA ALA A 166 -20.40 0.04 -14.34
C ALA A 166 -19.48 0.84 -15.28
N ALA A 167 -19.83 2.10 -15.58
CA ALA A 167 -19.00 3.01 -16.37
C ALA A 167 -17.97 3.79 -15.54
N GLY A 168 -17.95 3.61 -14.21
CA GLY A 168 -17.04 4.32 -13.31
C GLY A 168 -17.48 5.74 -12.96
N THR A 169 -18.73 6.11 -13.22
CA THR A 169 -19.29 7.43 -12.88
C THR A 169 -20.14 7.34 -11.61
N ILE A 170 -20.17 8.41 -10.82
CA ILE A 170 -21.01 8.50 -9.63
C ILE A 170 -22.49 8.38 -10.04
N SER A 171 -23.16 7.38 -9.47
CA SER A 171 -24.59 7.13 -9.62
C SER A 171 -25.32 7.66 -8.40
N THR A 172 -26.23 8.61 -8.61
CA THR A 172 -27.06 9.17 -7.54
C THR A 172 -27.96 8.12 -6.91
N SER A 173 -28.45 7.15 -7.70
CA SER A 173 -29.25 6.03 -7.21
C SER A 173 -28.45 5.12 -6.26
N LEU A 174 -27.25 4.70 -6.66
CA LEU A 174 -26.39 3.85 -5.82
C LEU A 174 -25.92 4.60 -4.57
N THR A 175 -25.50 5.86 -4.75
CA THR A 175 -25.05 6.71 -3.64
C THR A 175 -26.15 6.94 -2.61
N SER A 176 -27.40 7.15 -3.04
CA SER A 176 -28.54 7.33 -2.14
C SER A 176 -28.99 6.02 -1.47
N ALA A 177 -28.63 4.88 -2.04
CA ALA A 177 -28.86 3.55 -1.46
C ALA A 177 -27.72 3.09 -0.53
N MET A 178 -26.63 3.85 -0.41
CA MET A 178 -25.52 3.54 0.48
C MET A 178 -26.02 3.39 1.93
N SER A 179 -25.51 2.37 2.63
CA SER A 179 -25.84 2.17 4.03
C SER A 179 -25.38 3.36 4.90
N THR A 180 -26.14 3.65 5.96
CA THR A 180 -25.78 4.71 6.91
C THR A 180 -24.44 4.42 7.61
N THR A 181 -24.14 3.14 7.83
CA THR A 181 -22.87 2.64 8.39
C THR A 181 -21.69 2.94 7.47
N ASP A 182 -21.81 2.63 6.17
CA ASP A 182 -20.74 2.90 5.21
C ASP A 182 -20.49 4.41 5.07
N ALA A 183 -21.57 5.20 5.01
CA ALA A 183 -21.47 6.65 4.96
C ALA A 183 -20.82 7.24 6.23
N ALA A 184 -21.16 6.70 7.41
CA ALA A 184 -20.52 7.10 8.67
C ALA A 184 -19.04 6.71 8.68
N ASN A 185 -18.70 5.51 8.23
CA ASN A 185 -17.33 5.02 8.15
C ASN A 185 -16.48 5.87 7.19
N ILE A 186 -17.01 6.25 6.02
CA ILE A 186 -16.34 7.17 5.10
C ILE A 186 -15.96 8.47 5.82
N TYR A 187 -16.90 9.09 6.54
CA TYR A 187 -16.62 10.31 7.31
C TYR A 187 -15.51 10.09 8.35
N SER A 188 -15.62 9.01 9.14
CA SER A 188 -14.67 8.66 10.19
C SER A 188 -13.27 8.41 9.63
N TYR A 189 -13.15 7.68 8.52
CA TYR A 189 -11.88 7.40 7.86
C TYR A 189 -11.24 8.66 7.28
N LEU A 190 -12.01 9.53 6.62
CA LEU A 190 -11.47 10.80 6.10
C LEU A 190 -10.98 11.71 7.24
N SER A 191 -11.78 11.83 8.31
CA SER A 191 -11.41 12.62 9.50
C SER A 191 -10.19 12.05 10.22
N SER A 192 -10.10 10.72 10.33
CA SER A 192 -8.94 10.02 10.88
C SER A 192 -7.70 10.22 10.01
N ALA A 193 -7.84 10.16 8.70
CA ALA A 193 -6.74 10.43 7.77
C ALA A 193 -6.21 11.86 7.93
N GLN A 194 -7.10 12.86 8.01
CA GLN A 194 -6.69 14.26 8.16
C GLN A 194 -5.94 14.52 9.48
N SER A 195 -6.49 14.04 10.60
CA SER A 195 -5.83 14.18 11.92
C SER A 195 -4.49 13.44 11.97
N THR A 196 -4.41 12.27 11.33
CA THR A 196 -3.17 11.48 11.29
C THR A 196 -2.12 12.11 10.38
N PHE A 197 -2.49 12.72 9.25
CA PHE A 197 -1.55 13.49 8.41
C PHE A 197 -0.96 14.66 9.18
N SER A 198 -1.77 15.39 9.94
CA SER A 198 -1.26 16.48 10.80
C SER A 198 -0.26 15.95 11.82
N SER A 199 -0.51 14.77 12.41
CA SER A 199 0.39 14.10 13.34
C SER A 199 1.69 13.59 12.68
N ALA A 200 1.69 13.42 11.35
CA ALA A 200 2.89 13.11 10.57
C ALA A 200 3.71 14.37 10.20
N GLY A 201 3.28 15.57 10.61
CA GLY A 201 3.90 16.85 10.25
C GLY A 201 3.50 17.35 8.86
N ILE A 202 2.47 16.77 8.25
CA ILE A 202 1.99 17.19 6.92
C ILE A 202 0.83 18.17 7.11
N SER A 203 1.11 19.45 6.88
CA SER A 203 0.08 20.49 6.82
C SER A 203 -0.71 20.41 5.51
N SER A 204 -1.99 20.79 5.56
CA SER A 204 -2.81 20.95 4.36
C SER A 204 -2.37 22.19 3.57
N GLY A 205 -1.61 21.99 2.49
CA GLY A 205 -1.32 23.04 1.51
C GLY A 205 -2.37 23.03 0.40
N SER A 206 -2.69 24.19 -0.19
CA SER A 206 -3.79 24.38 -1.15
C SER A 206 -3.75 23.48 -2.39
N SER A 207 -2.58 22.93 -2.75
CA SER A 207 -2.37 22.11 -3.96
C SER A 207 -1.73 20.74 -3.66
N SER A 208 -1.83 20.28 -2.42
CA SER A 208 -1.25 19.00 -1.96
C SER A 208 -2.34 17.93 -1.78
N GLY A 209 -1.96 16.64 -1.76
CA GLY A 209 -2.91 15.55 -1.49
C GLY A 209 -3.63 15.71 -0.14
N SER A 210 -2.93 16.21 0.89
CA SER A 210 -3.52 16.56 2.19
C SER A 210 -4.49 17.75 2.09
N GLY A 211 -4.23 18.70 1.18
CA GLY A 211 -5.15 19.80 0.85
C GLY A 211 -6.43 19.33 0.16
N ILE A 212 -6.33 18.39 -0.78
CA ILE A 212 -7.50 17.77 -1.43
C ILE A 212 -8.37 17.07 -0.39
N LEU A 213 -7.77 16.29 0.51
CA LEU A 213 -8.48 15.62 1.60
C LEU A 213 -9.17 16.63 2.55
N ALA A 214 -8.44 17.67 2.97
CA ALA A 214 -9.01 18.73 3.81
C ALA A 214 -10.19 19.44 3.12
N ASN A 215 -10.09 19.64 1.80
CA ASN A 215 -11.18 20.21 1.01
C ASN A 215 -12.41 19.30 1.00
N PHE A 216 -12.26 17.99 0.79
CA PHE A 216 -13.38 17.05 0.87
C PHE A 216 -14.07 17.10 2.23
N ILE A 217 -13.33 17.11 3.33
CA ILE A 217 -13.90 17.15 4.68
C ILE A 217 -14.64 18.48 4.91
N ASN A 218 -14.07 19.60 4.47
CA ASN A 218 -14.73 20.90 4.57
C ASN A 218 -16.02 20.96 3.74
N GLN A 219 -16.02 20.41 2.52
CA GLN A 219 -17.20 20.32 1.67
C GLN A 219 -18.27 19.40 2.26
N ILE A 220 -17.89 18.26 2.83
CA ILE A 220 -18.82 17.38 3.55
C ILE A 220 -19.43 18.13 4.75
N ASN A 221 -18.60 18.81 5.55
CA ASN A 221 -19.07 19.51 6.74
C ASN A 221 -20.03 20.67 6.41
N SER A 222 -19.82 21.36 5.28
CA SER A 222 -20.70 22.44 4.79
C SER A 222 -21.92 21.93 4.03
N THR A 223 -21.97 20.66 3.65
CA THR A 223 -23.13 20.06 2.99
C THR A 223 -24.29 19.90 3.98
N THR A 224 -25.50 20.19 3.52
CA THR A 224 -26.73 20.07 4.31
C THR A 224 -27.00 18.60 4.68
N GLY A 225 -27.32 18.33 5.94
CA GLY A 225 -27.68 17.00 6.42
C GLY A 225 -27.73 16.93 7.95
N GLY A 226 -28.71 16.22 8.51
CA GLY A 226 -28.89 16.10 9.97
C GLY A 226 -27.88 15.17 10.66
N SER A 227 -27.08 14.43 9.90
CA SER A 227 -26.04 13.53 10.41
C SER A 227 -24.84 13.51 9.47
N ASN A 228 -23.67 13.06 9.94
CA ASN A 228 -22.48 12.93 9.10
C ASN A 228 -22.71 11.99 7.91
N SER A 229 -23.44 10.88 8.11
CA SER A 229 -23.82 9.98 7.02
C SER A 229 -24.63 10.69 5.93
N ALA A 230 -25.64 11.48 6.32
CA ALA A 230 -26.45 12.24 5.37
C ALA A 230 -25.62 13.28 4.62
N LYS A 231 -24.71 13.97 5.33
CA LYS A 231 -23.78 14.93 4.72
C LYS A 231 -22.86 14.28 3.68
N VAL A 232 -22.31 13.10 3.98
CA VAL A 232 -21.47 12.34 3.04
C VAL A 232 -22.26 11.96 1.78
N ILE A 233 -23.45 11.38 1.95
CA ILE A 233 -24.30 10.97 0.81
C ILE A 233 -24.64 12.19 -0.06
N ASN A 234 -25.09 13.28 0.55
CA ASN A 234 -25.43 14.51 -0.16
C ASN A 234 -24.22 15.15 -0.86
N PHE A 235 -23.05 15.10 -0.21
CA PHE A 235 -21.82 15.60 -0.79
C PHE A 235 -21.47 14.79 -2.05
N ILE A 236 -21.42 13.46 -1.97
CA ILE A 236 -21.08 12.61 -3.11
C ILE A 236 -22.11 12.80 -4.25
N ASN A 237 -23.40 12.88 -3.93
CA ASN A 237 -24.45 13.16 -4.91
C ASN A 237 -24.23 14.51 -5.63
N SER A 238 -23.72 15.53 -4.94
CA SER A 238 -23.40 16.83 -5.56
C SER A 238 -22.21 16.76 -6.54
N GLN A 239 -21.44 15.67 -6.50
CA GLN A 239 -20.28 15.44 -7.39
C GLN A 239 -20.62 14.61 -8.63
N ALA A 240 -21.84 14.07 -8.75
CA ALA A 240 -22.32 13.32 -9.93
C ALA A 240 -22.39 14.23 -11.16
#